data_AF-A0A1C5DIA6-F1
#
_entry.id   AF-A0A1C5DIA6-F1
#
_cell.length_a   1.000
_cell.length_b   1.000
_cell.length_c   1.000
_cell.angle_alpha   90.00
_cell.angle_beta   90.00
_cell.angle_gamma   90.00
#
_symmetry.space_group_name_H-M   'P 1'
#
loop_
_entity.id
_entity.type
_entity.pdbx_description
1 polymer ?
#
loop_
_entity_poly.entity_id
_entity_poly.type
_entity_poly.pdbx_seq_one_letter_code
_entity_poly.pdbx_strand_id
1 'polypeptide(L)'
;MCGPGKSNRGAAGQTWRRLQVRLPPRIATHNPDQVFYFDTFGMQRRMDYITEVNGSTLVGHYTSRYQTFGGLLLATRRRVFRRNPDNSVNLNLPSITLDIHDVEQVRSGDEQAQP
;
A
#
# COMPACT_ATOMS: atom_id res chain seq x y z
N MET A 1 17.28 13.57 15.45
CA MET A 1 17.12 12.48 16.43
C MET A 1 15.87 11.69 16.08
N CYS A 2 16.01 10.42 15.68
CA CYS A 2 14.86 9.52 15.53
C CYS A 2 14.40 9.10 16.93
N GLY A 3 13.16 9.44 17.30
CA GLY A 3 12.52 8.96 18.52
C GLY A 3 12.34 7.43 18.52
N PRO A 4 11.89 6.84 19.64
CA PRO A 4 11.77 5.39 19.80
C PRO A 4 10.94 4.80 18.66
N GLY A 5 11.53 3.85 17.93
CA GLY A 5 10.97 3.26 16.73
C GLY A 5 9.63 2.57 17.03
N LYS A 6 8.55 3.07 16.45
CA LYS A 6 7.24 2.42 16.47
C LYS A 6 7.38 1.00 15.90
N SER A 7 6.82 0.01 16.60
CA SER A 7 6.92 -1.43 16.32
C SER A 7 6.79 -1.77 14.82
N ASN A 8 7.80 -2.46 14.27
CA ASN A 8 7.83 -2.99 12.89
C ASN A 8 7.13 -4.36 12.74
N ARG A 9 6.34 -4.78 13.74
CA ARG A 9 5.61 -6.06 13.69
C ARG A 9 4.38 -5.93 12.80
N GLY A 10 4.37 -6.67 11.70
CA GLY A 10 3.22 -6.88 10.84
C GLY A 10 2.21 -7.85 11.45
N ALA A 11 1.16 -8.17 10.69
CA ALA A 11 0.22 -9.22 11.07
C ALA A 11 0.94 -10.55 11.29
N ALA A 12 0.56 -11.31 12.32
CA ALA A 12 1.13 -12.62 12.68
C ALA A 12 2.63 -12.63 13.05
N GLY A 13 3.18 -11.53 13.57
CA GLY A 13 4.53 -11.51 14.15
C GLY A 13 5.68 -11.39 13.14
N GLN A 14 5.38 -11.18 11.86
CA GLN A 14 6.38 -10.89 10.85
C GLN A 14 7.07 -9.55 11.13
N THR A 15 8.39 -9.48 10.90
CA THR A 15 9.14 -8.21 10.94
C THR A 15 9.23 -7.64 9.53
N TRP A 16 8.77 -6.41 9.35
CA TRP A 16 8.87 -5.70 8.06
C TRP A 16 9.90 -4.58 8.12
N ARG A 17 10.64 -4.39 7.03
CA ARG A 17 11.55 -3.26 6.85
C ARG A 17 10.71 -2.02 6.55
N ARG A 18 10.91 -0.96 7.35
CA ARG A 18 10.17 0.30 7.26
C ARG A 18 11.00 1.35 6.49
N LEU A 19 10.38 1.97 5.50
CA LEU A 19 10.95 3.06 4.72
C LEU A 19 10.02 4.27 4.78
N GLN A 20 10.48 5.37 5.39
CA GLN A 20 9.77 6.64 5.39
C GLN A 20 10.24 7.49 4.22
N VAL A 21 9.30 7.98 3.42
CA VAL A 21 9.55 8.73 2.19
C VAL A 21 8.80 10.05 2.26
N ARG A 22 9.48 11.14 1.89
CA ARG A 22 8.84 12.41 1.57
C ARG A 22 9.02 12.67 0.07
N LEU A 23 7.92 12.66 -0.67
CA LEU A 23 7.93 12.95 -2.10
C LEU A 23 8.17 14.46 -2.34
N PRO A 24 8.97 14.83 -3.35
CA PRO A 24 9.21 16.23 -3.66
C PRO A 24 7.95 16.90 -4.23
N PRO A 25 7.78 18.23 -4.07
CA PRO A 25 6.56 18.94 -4.50
C PRO A 25 6.20 18.81 -5.99
N ARG A 26 7.19 18.52 -6.83
CA ARG A 26 6.99 18.29 -8.27
C ARG A 26 6.25 16.99 -8.62
N ILE A 27 6.12 16.07 -7.67
CA ILE A 27 5.35 14.83 -7.85
C ILE A 27 3.94 15.08 -7.32
N ALA A 28 2.97 15.11 -8.22
CA ALA A 28 1.56 15.16 -7.85
C ALA A 28 1.21 13.92 -7.02
N THR A 29 0.81 14.12 -5.77
CA THR A 29 0.41 13.07 -4.85
C THR A 29 -0.64 13.60 -3.89
N HIS A 30 -1.55 12.74 -3.46
CA HIS A 30 -2.58 13.09 -2.48
C HIS A 30 -2.01 13.24 -1.05
N ASN A 31 -0.77 12.81 -0.83
CA ASN A 31 -0.03 12.98 0.42
C ASN A 31 1.48 12.78 0.19
N PRO A 32 2.35 13.74 0.56
CA PRO A 32 3.78 13.66 0.29
C PRO A 32 4.54 12.78 1.28
N ASP A 33 4.07 12.63 2.52
CA ASP A 33 4.75 11.92 3.59
C ASP A 33 4.18 10.50 3.79
N GLN A 34 4.87 9.51 3.25
CA GLN A 34 4.41 8.13 3.20
C GLN A 34 5.38 7.19 3.91
N VAL A 35 4.88 6.09 4.46
CA VAL A 35 5.71 5.05 5.06
C VAL A 35 5.38 3.70 4.43
N PHE A 36 6.37 3.06 3.84
CA PHE A 36 6.26 1.75 3.22
C PHE A 36 6.84 0.68 4.13
N TYR A 37 6.22 -0.50 4.13
CA TYR A 37 6.67 -1.66 4.87
C TYR A 37 6.86 -2.82 3.91
N PHE A 38 8.05 -3.38 3.87
CA PHE A 38 8.43 -4.50 3.00
C PHE A 38 8.81 -5.72 3.80
N ASP A 39 8.47 -6.91 3.32
CA ASP A 39 8.98 -8.15 3.90
C ASP A 39 10.43 -8.44 3.47
N THR A 40 10.94 -9.61 3.86
CA THR A 40 12.29 -10.09 3.53
C THR A 40 12.48 -10.36 2.04
N PHE A 41 11.40 -10.59 1.28
CA PHE A 41 11.42 -10.81 -0.16
C PHE A 41 11.27 -9.50 -0.95
N GLY A 42 11.18 -8.36 -0.27
CA GLY A 42 10.97 -7.06 -0.91
C GLY A 42 9.52 -6.79 -1.31
N MET A 43 8.56 -7.61 -0.87
CA MET A 43 7.15 -7.39 -1.17
C MET A 43 6.58 -6.35 -0.23
N GLN A 44 5.89 -5.34 -0.78
CA GLN A 44 5.17 -4.38 0.04
C GLN A 44 4.06 -5.12 0.82
N ARG A 45 3.99 -4.89 2.13
CA ARG A 45 2.97 -5.49 2.99
C ARG A 45 2.01 -4.45 3.55
N ARG A 46 2.50 -3.23 3.72
CA ARG A 46 1.71 -2.11 4.23
C ARG A 46 2.26 -0.79 3.70
N MET A 47 1.38 0.18 3.56
CA MET A 47 1.69 1.58 3.32
C MET A 47 0.87 2.44 4.28
N ASP A 48 1.51 3.33 5.03
CA ASP A 48 0.84 4.34 5.84
C ASP A 48 0.93 5.71 5.14
N TYR A 49 -0.18 6.42 5.09
CA TYR A 49 -0.29 7.77 4.55
C TYR A 49 -1.48 8.48 5.20
N ILE A 50 -1.66 9.76 4.90
CA ILE A 50 -2.82 10.54 5.32
C ILE A 50 -3.67 10.82 4.10
N THR A 51 -4.96 10.50 4.11
CA THR A 51 -5.88 10.97 3.06
C THR A 51 -6.33 12.38 3.38
N GLU A 52 -5.53 13.37 2.99
CA GLU A 52 -5.83 14.80 3.17
C GLU A 52 -7.15 15.20 2.48
N VAL A 53 -7.41 14.62 1.31
CA VAL A 53 -8.64 14.83 0.53
C VAL A 53 -9.91 14.30 1.19
N ASN A 54 -9.80 13.44 2.22
CA ASN A 54 -10.94 12.85 2.93
C ASN A 54 -10.78 13.03 4.45
N GLY A 55 -10.79 14.29 4.89
CA GLY A 55 -10.80 14.67 6.30
C GLY A 55 -9.50 14.38 7.05
N SER A 56 -8.36 14.26 6.36
CA SER A 56 -7.05 13.96 6.96
C SER A 56 -7.01 12.65 7.77
N THR A 57 -7.67 11.61 7.24
CA THR A 57 -7.71 10.30 7.88
C THR A 57 -6.34 9.62 7.85
N LEU A 58 -5.87 9.12 8.99
CA LEU A 58 -4.69 8.26 9.05
C LEU A 58 -5.02 6.90 8.44
N VAL A 59 -4.23 6.45 7.47
CA VAL A 59 -4.48 5.22 6.73
C VAL A 59 -3.39 4.19 6.99
N GLY A 60 -3.80 2.92 7.07
CA GLY A 60 -2.95 1.75 6.87
C GLY A 60 -3.50 0.92 5.71
N HIS A 61 -2.75 0.85 4.61
CA HIS A 61 -3.12 0.15 3.38
C HIS A 61 -2.29 -1.12 3.23
N TYR A 62 -2.94 -2.26 3.39
CA TYR A 62 -2.33 -3.59 3.37
C TYR A 62 -2.42 -4.22 1.99
N THR A 63 -1.32 -4.84 1.56
CA THR A 63 -1.18 -5.52 0.26
C THR A 63 -0.81 -6.99 0.47
N SER A 64 -1.49 -7.88 -0.24
CA SER A 64 -1.30 -9.34 -0.11
C SER A 64 -1.75 -10.08 -1.38
N ARG A 65 -1.61 -11.42 -1.37
CA ARG A 65 -1.98 -12.31 -2.48
C ARG A 65 -1.29 -11.91 -3.78
N TYR A 66 0.02 -11.74 -3.72
CA TYR A 66 0.79 -11.37 -4.90
C TYR A 66 0.73 -12.46 -5.96
N GLN A 67 0.47 -12.07 -7.20
CA GLN A 67 0.42 -12.95 -8.37
C GLN A 67 1.12 -12.27 -9.55
N THR A 68 1.61 -13.07 -10.50
CA THR A 68 2.33 -12.58 -11.68
C THR A 68 1.38 -12.47 -12.85
N PHE A 69 1.40 -11.32 -13.53
CA PHE A 69 0.64 -11.03 -14.75
C PHE A 69 1.59 -10.45 -15.79
N GLY A 70 1.75 -11.10 -16.95
CA GLY A 70 2.67 -10.62 -17.99
C GLY A 70 4.11 -10.40 -17.50
N GLY A 71 4.58 -11.19 -16.52
CA GLY A 71 5.90 -11.03 -15.91
C GLY A 71 5.99 -9.98 -14.79
N LEU A 72 4.91 -9.25 -14.49
CA LEU A 72 4.85 -8.26 -13.41
C LEU A 72 4.19 -8.87 -12.16
N LEU A 73 4.86 -8.74 -11.02
CA LEU A 73 4.34 -9.20 -9.74
C LEU A 73 3.48 -8.12 -9.07
N LEU A 74 2.19 -8.40 -8.88
CA LEU A 74 1.20 -7.42 -8.41
C LEU A 74 0.44 -7.92 -7.18
N ALA A 75 0.14 -7.02 -6.23
CA ALA A 75 -0.71 -7.33 -5.09
C ALA A 75 -2.17 -7.41 -5.54
N THR A 76 -2.75 -8.60 -5.53
CA THR A 76 -4.14 -8.76 -5.98
C THR A 76 -5.17 -8.54 -4.88
N ARG A 77 -4.75 -8.49 -3.62
CA ARG A 77 -5.63 -8.09 -2.51
C ARG A 77 -5.10 -6.86 -1.83
N ARG A 78 -5.97 -5.84 -1.76
CA ARG A 78 -5.72 -4.60 -1.04
C ARG A 78 -6.83 -4.33 -0.04
N ARG A 79 -6.43 -3.96 1.18
CA ARG A 79 -7.33 -3.63 2.28
C ARG A 79 -6.87 -2.35 2.95
N VAL A 80 -7.72 -1.35 2.93
CA VAL A 80 -7.45 -0.03 3.50
C VAL A 80 -8.19 0.06 4.82
N PHE A 81 -7.50 0.47 5.87
CA PHE A 81 -8.05 0.65 7.20
C PHE A 81 -7.79 2.06 7.68
N ARG A 82 -8.70 2.55 8.53
CA ARG A 82 -8.38 3.67 9.41
C ARG A 82 -7.35 3.21 10.43
N ARG A 83 -6.34 4.05 10.62
CA ARG A 83 -5.23 3.82 11.54
C ARG A 83 -5.38 4.73 12.75
N ASN A 84 -5.10 4.19 13.92
CA ASN A 84 -5.07 4.96 15.15
C ASN A 84 -3.73 5.74 15.26
N PRO A 85 -3.66 6.80 16.08
CA PRO A 85 -2.42 7.56 16.30
C PRO A 85 -1.23 6.72 16.81
N ASP A 86 -1.51 5.59 17.47
CA ASP A 86 -0.53 4.60 17.93
C ASP A 86 -0.04 3.63 16.82
N ASN A 87 -0.50 3.83 15.57
CA ASN A 87 -0.28 2.99 14.38
C ASN A 87 -1.06 1.67 14.33
N SER A 88 -1.89 1.35 15.32
CA SER A 88 -2.75 0.18 15.29
C SER A 88 -3.87 0.34 14.26
N VAL A 89 -4.39 -0.80 13.78
CA VAL A 89 -5.53 -0.87 12.85
C VAL A 89 -6.46 -1.97 13.33
N ASN A 90 -7.77 -1.75 13.18
CA ASN A 90 -8.75 -2.82 13.37
C ASN A 90 -8.91 -3.58 12.05
N LEU A 91 -8.29 -4.75 11.95
CA LEU A 91 -8.28 -5.57 10.72
C LEU A 91 -9.65 -6.16 10.35
N ASN A 92 -10.63 -6.10 11.24
CA ASN A 92 -11.99 -6.60 10.98
C ASN A 92 -12.90 -5.57 10.29
N LEU A 93 -12.45 -4.31 10.15
CA LEU A 93 -13.26 -3.23 9.62
C LEU A 93 -12.52 -2.46 8.51
N PRO A 94 -12.32 -3.08 7.32
CA PRO A 94 -11.73 -2.37 6.19
C PRO A 94 -12.67 -1.25 5.73
N SER A 95 -12.12 -0.06 5.51
CA SER A 95 -12.85 1.08 4.94
C SER A 95 -12.94 1.00 3.42
N ILE A 96 -11.92 0.41 2.76
CA ILE A 96 -11.92 0.13 1.32
C ILE A 96 -11.35 -1.26 1.10
N THR A 97 -12.01 -2.05 0.26
CA THR A 97 -11.56 -3.37 -0.17
C THR A 97 -11.41 -3.40 -1.67
N LEU A 98 -10.29 -3.93 -2.15
CA LEU A 98 -10.07 -4.17 -3.57
C LEU A 98 -9.49 -5.57 -3.76
N ASP A 99 -10.13 -6.36 -4.61
CA ASP A 99 -9.60 -7.62 -5.13
C ASP A 99 -9.45 -7.48 -6.65
N ILE A 100 -8.26 -7.82 -7.14
CA ILE A 100 -7.92 -7.81 -8.55
C ILE A 100 -7.93 -9.27 -9.00
N HIS A 101 -8.77 -9.59 -9.97
CA HIS A 101 -8.90 -10.95 -10.48
C HIS A 101 -8.00 -11.21 -11.68
N ASP A 102 -7.82 -10.20 -12.52
CA ASP A 102 -6.99 -10.29 -13.71
C ASP A 102 -6.32 -8.95 -14.01
N VAL A 103 -5.19 -9.02 -14.71
CA VAL A 103 -4.45 -7.85 -15.21
C VAL A 103 -3.89 -8.19 -16.58
N GLU A 104 -4.36 -7.46 -17.59
CA GLU A 104 -3.87 -7.56 -18.95
C GLU A 104 -2.97 -6.36 -19.28
N GLN A 105 -1.83 -6.63 -19.92
CA GLN A 105 -0.96 -5.57 -20.43
C GLN A 105 -1.43 -5.22 -21.85
N VAL A 106 -2.17 -4.12 -21.98
CA VAL A 106 -2.55 -3.57 -23.28
C VAL A 106 -1.39 -2.74 -23.83
N ARG A 107 -0.90 -3.08 -25.03
CA ARG A 107 0.09 -2.25 -25.73
C ARG A 107 -0.62 -1.27 -26.63
N SER A 108 0.00 -0.12 -26.89
CA SER A 108 -0.58 0.96 -27.71
C SER A 108 -0.91 0.55 -29.16
N GLY A 109 -0.47 -0.63 -29.61
CA GLY A 109 -0.85 -1.22 -30.90
C GLY A 109 -2.07 -2.15 -30.86
N ASP A 110 -2.52 -2.56 -29.66
CA ASP A 110 -3.60 -3.54 -29.46
C ASP A 110 -4.98 -2.87 -29.31
N GLU A 111 -5.02 -1.54 -29.16
CA GLU A 111 -6.23 -0.73 -28.95
C GLU A 111 -7.19 -0.72 -30.17
N GLN A 112 -6.73 -1.18 -31.35
CA GLN A 112 -7.55 -1.25 -32.57
C GLN A 112 -8.26 -2.61 -32.77
N ALA A 113 -8.12 -3.56 -31.85
CA ALA A 113 -8.63 -4.93 -32.05
C ALA A 113 -9.67 -5.39 -31.01
N GLN A 114 -10.41 -4.47 -30.38
CA GLN A 114 -11.58 -4.82 -29.57
C GLN A 114 -12.87 -4.29 -30.24
N PRO A 115 -13.79 -5.17 -30.66
CA PRO A 115 -15.10 -4.79 -31.22
C PRO A 115 -16.07 -4.22 -30.18
#